data_AF-A0A9N9JZN3-F1
#
_entry.id   AF-A0A9N9JZN3-F1
#
_cell.length_a   1.000
_cell.length_b   1.000
_cell.length_c   1.000
_cell.angle_alpha   90.00
_cell.angle_beta   90.00
_cell.angle_gamma   90.00
#
_symmetry.space_group_name_H-M   'P 1'
#
loop_
_entity.id
_entity.type
_entity.pdbx_description
1 polymer ?
#
loop_
_entity_poly.entity_id
_entity_poly.type
_entity_poly.pdbx_seq_one_letter_code
_entity_poly.pdbx_strand_id
1 'polypeptide(L)'
;MCTFWLVEALTRAGKYDKKLLEKAEIIFERMIGYGNHLGLYSEEIARSGELLGNFPQAFTHIAFISEEDEALFNAINSVLTGQWKE
;
A
#
# COMPACT_ATOMS: atom_id res chain seq x y z
N MET A 1 -7.89 -3.74 -2.51
CA MET A 1 -8.50 -2.54 -3.15
C MET A 1 -8.79 -1.42 -2.15
N CYS A 2 -9.67 -1.62 -1.15
CA CYS A 2 -10.10 -0.54 -0.25
C CYS A 2 -8.96 0.07 0.59
N THR A 3 -8.10 -0.76 1.19
CA THR A 3 -6.93 -0.28 1.96
C THR A 3 -5.96 0.51 1.10
N PHE A 4 -5.91 0.11 -0.15
CA PHE A 4 -5.07 0.65 -1.19
C PHE A 4 -5.56 2.09 -1.52
N TRP A 5 -6.83 2.29 -1.88
CA TRP A 5 -7.39 3.64 -2.00
C TRP A 5 -7.31 4.50 -0.73
N LEU A 6 -7.33 3.89 0.46
CA LEU A 6 -7.09 4.61 1.71
C LEU A 6 -5.65 5.17 1.77
N VAL A 7 -4.65 4.40 1.35
CA VAL A 7 -3.26 4.87 1.26
C VAL A 7 -3.18 6.05 0.30
N GLU A 8 -3.78 5.98 -0.88
CA GLU A 8 -3.82 7.10 -1.83
C GLU A 8 -4.40 8.36 -1.19
N ALA A 9 -5.56 8.22 -0.54
CA ALA A 9 -6.25 9.34 0.10
C ALA A 9 -5.41 9.96 1.23
N LEU A 10 -4.77 9.13 2.06
CA LEU A 10 -3.88 9.59 3.14
C LEU A 10 -2.63 10.28 2.61
N THR A 11 -2.03 9.75 1.55
CA THR A 11 -0.87 10.36 0.87
C THR A 11 -1.22 11.74 0.30
N ARG A 12 -2.36 11.87 -0.38
CA ARG A 12 -2.87 13.16 -0.89
C ARG A 12 -3.12 14.15 0.25
N ALA A 13 -3.70 13.69 1.36
CA ALA A 13 -3.92 14.52 2.56
C ALA A 13 -2.61 14.87 3.28
N GLY A 14 -1.58 14.02 3.15
CA GLY A 14 -0.23 14.20 3.67
C GLY A 14 0.44 15.51 3.24
N LYS A 15 0.01 16.08 2.09
CA LYS A 15 0.42 17.40 1.63
C LYS A 15 0.12 18.52 2.65
N TYR A 16 -0.92 18.36 3.45
CA TYR A 16 -1.37 19.36 4.43
C TYR A 16 -1.03 18.96 5.87
N ASP A 17 -0.93 17.67 6.15
CA ASP A 17 -0.54 17.15 7.47
C ASP A 17 0.42 15.96 7.33
N LYS A 18 1.68 16.19 7.68
CA LYS A 18 2.76 15.19 7.58
C LYS A 18 2.45 13.89 8.35
N LYS A 19 1.66 13.93 9.43
CA LYS A 19 1.28 12.73 10.18
C LYS A 19 0.42 11.77 9.37
N LEU A 20 -0.35 12.29 8.41
CA LEU A 20 -1.16 11.47 7.52
C LEU A 20 -0.28 10.74 6.50
N LEU A 21 0.82 11.36 6.06
CA LEU A 21 1.81 10.72 5.21
C LEU A 21 2.49 9.55 5.95
N GLU A 22 2.97 9.78 7.18
CA GLU A 22 3.57 8.72 8.02
C GLU A 22 2.59 7.56 8.23
N LYS A 23 1.29 7.86 8.40
CA LYS A 23 0.26 6.83 8.52
C LYS A 23 0.04 6.06 7.21
N ALA A 24 0.06 6.75 6.07
CA ALA A 24 -0.06 6.13 4.75
C ALA A 24 1.08 5.13 4.53
N GLU A 25 2.31 5.54 4.83
CA GLU A 25 3.52 4.71 4.73
C GLU A 25 3.42 3.43 5.54
N ILE A 26 3.05 3.51 6.83
CA ILE A 26 2.90 2.34 7.71
C ILE A 26 1.82 1.38 7.20
N ILE A 27 0.69 1.90 6.71
CA ILE A 27 -0.39 1.07 6.19
C ILE A 27 0.06 0.39 4.89
N PHE A 28 0.72 1.13 4.01
CA PHE A 28 1.20 0.62 2.74
C PHE A 28 2.26 -0.48 2.94
N GLU A 29 3.23 -0.27 3.83
CA GLU A 29 4.25 -1.27 4.17
C GLU A 29 3.63 -2.57 4.69
N ARG A 30 2.60 -2.48 5.52
CA ARG A 30 1.85 -3.67 5.96
C ARG A 30 1.13 -4.35 4.79
N MET A 31 0.54 -3.57 3.89
CA MET A 31 -0.22 -4.11 2.76
C MET A 31 0.66 -4.87 1.78
N ILE A 32 1.83 -4.33 1.42
CA ILE A 32 2.77 -5.02 0.52
C ILE A 32 3.28 -6.33 1.12
N GLY A 33 3.35 -6.42 2.46
CA GLY A 33 3.72 -7.64 3.18
C GLY A 33 2.73 -8.81 3.05
N TYR A 34 1.48 -8.55 2.64
CA TYR A 34 0.50 -9.61 2.37
C TYR A 34 0.54 -10.13 0.93
N GLY A 35 1.30 -9.50 0.04
CA GLY A 35 1.52 -10.03 -1.31
C GLY A 35 2.19 -11.41 -1.24
N ASN A 36 1.81 -12.32 -2.13
CA ASN A 36 2.53 -13.59 -2.22
C ASN A 36 3.95 -13.39 -2.77
N HIS A 37 4.71 -14.47 -2.91
CA HIS A 37 6.08 -14.44 -3.48
C HIS A 37 6.20 -13.87 -4.90
N LEU A 38 5.09 -13.72 -5.63
CA LEU A 38 5.02 -13.09 -6.95
C LEU A 38 4.50 -11.64 -6.89
N GLY A 39 4.20 -11.10 -5.70
CA GLY A 39 3.59 -9.79 -5.52
C GLY A 39 2.10 -9.74 -5.86
N LEU A 40 1.41 -10.89 -5.85
CA LEU A 40 -0.02 -10.97 -6.16
C LEU A 40 -0.88 -10.83 -4.91
N TYR A 41 -2.02 -10.14 -5.06
CA TYR A 41 -2.97 -9.87 -4.00
C TYR A 41 -4.35 -10.49 -4.26
N SER A 42 -5.05 -10.84 -3.17
CA SER A 42 -6.45 -11.27 -3.20
C SER A 42 -7.41 -10.09 -3.04
N GLU A 43 -8.70 -10.40 -3.05
CA GLU A 43 -9.77 -9.45 -2.75
C GLU A 43 -9.74 -8.99 -1.29
N GLU A 44 -9.58 -9.94 -0.37
CA GLU A 44 -9.61 -9.71 1.07
C GLU A 44 -8.44 -10.40 1.76
N ILE A 45 -8.10 -9.93 2.96
CA ILE A 45 -7.06 -10.51 3.81
C ILE A 45 -7.70 -10.82 5.17
N ALA A 46 -7.57 -12.06 5.61
CA ALA A 46 -8.03 -12.50 6.92
C ALA A 46 -7.23 -11.82 8.05
N ARG A 47 -7.75 -11.84 9.28
CA ARG A 47 -6.97 -11.41 10.45
C ARG A 47 -5.72 -12.28 10.68
N SER A 48 -5.71 -13.52 10.18
CA SER A 48 -4.56 -14.42 10.15
C SER A 48 -3.50 -14.03 9.12
N GLY A 49 -3.82 -13.12 8.19
CA GLY A 49 -2.97 -12.77 7.05
C GLY A 49 -3.20 -13.65 5.81
N GLU A 50 -4.14 -14.59 5.87
CA GLU A 50 -4.49 -15.43 4.73
C GLU A 50 -5.20 -14.63 3.64
N LEU A 51 -4.86 -14.94 2.38
CA LEU A 51 -5.51 -14.38 1.21
C LEU A 51 -6.88 -15.02 1.01
N LEU A 52 -7.94 -14.22 1.06
CA LEU A 52 -9.32 -14.66 0.95
C LEU A 52 -10.01 -14.11 -0.30
N GLY A 53 -11.03 -14.84 -0.76
CA GLY A 53 -11.83 -14.45 -1.92
C GLY A 53 -11.10 -14.72 -3.24
N ASN A 54 -11.37 -13.88 -4.24
CA ASN A 54 -10.79 -14.04 -5.56
C ASN A 54 -9.26 -13.83 -5.53
N PHE A 55 -8.54 -14.71 -6.22
CA PHE A 55 -7.08 -14.65 -6.30
C PHE A 55 -6.55 -15.16 -7.65
N PRO A 56 -5.66 -14.41 -8.34
CA PRO A 56 -5.30 -13.02 -8.07
C PRO A 56 -6.46 -12.07 -8.43
N GLN A 57 -6.74 -11.08 -7.59
CA GLN A 57 -7.86 -10.16 -7.84
C GLN A 57 -7.42 -8.94 -8.65
N ALA A 58 -7.85 -8.86 -9.92
CA ALA A 58 -7.48 -7.79 -10.84
C ALA A 58 -7.75 -6.39 -10.28
N PHE A 59 -8.91 -6.17 -9.65
CA PHE A 59 -9.23 -4.85 -9.09
C PHE A 59 -8.30 -4.42 -7.96
N THR A 60 -7.80 -5.34 -7.15
CA THR A 60 -6.81 -5.02 -6.12
C THR A 60 -5.50 -4.56 -6.74
N HIS A 61 -5.08 -5.16 -7.87
CA HIS A 61 -3.87 -4.75 -8.59
C HIS A 61 -4.05 -3.42 -9.31
N ILE A 62 -5.24 -3.15 -9.87
CA ILE A 62 -5.55 -1.82 -10.44
C ILE A 62 -5.49 -0.74 -9.36
N ALA A 63 -6.05 -1.00 -8.17
CA ALA A 63 -5.97 -0.07 -7.06
C ALA A 63 -4.51 0.20 -6.66
N PHE A 64 -3.70 -0.86 -6.52
CA PHE A 64 -2.28 -0.77 -6.22
C PHE A 64 -1.51 0.10 -7.22
N ILE A 65 -1.77 -0.03 -8.52
CA ILE A 65 -1.17 0.82 -9.56
C ILE A 65 -1.69 2.26 -9.48
N SER A 66 -2.99 2.46 -9.23
CA SER A 66 -3.58 3.80 -9.17
C SER A 66 -3.07 4.65 -8.00
N GLU A 67 -2.63 3.99 -6.93
CA GLU A 67 -2.00 4.61 -5.77
C GLU A 67 -0.63 5.19 -6.04
N GLU A 68 0.07 4.75 -7.09
CA GLU A 68 1.40 5.21 -7.48
C GLU A 68 1.35 6.66 -8.04
N ASP A 69 0.92 7.60 -7.21
CA ASP A 69 1.10 9.04 -7.38
C ASP A 69 2.52 9.42 -6.87
N GLU A 70 3.11 10.52 -7.35
CA GLU A 70 4.52 10.90 -7.14
C GLU A 70 4.92 10.96 -5.65
N ALA A 71 3.98 11.31 -4.77
CA ALA A 71 4.15 11.31 -3.33
C ALA A 71 4.28 9.90 -2.74
N LEU A 72 3.54 8.92 -3.27
CA LEU A 72 3.67 7.52 -2.87
C LEU A 72 4.92 6.90 -3.50
N PHE A 73 5.32 7.29 -4.72
CA PHE A 73 6.59 6.84 -5.31
C PHE A 73 7.79 7.17 -4.43
N ASN A 74 7.80 8.35 -3.80
CA ASN A 74 8.84 8.72 -2.84
C ASN A 74 8.79 7.88 -1.55
N ALA A 75 7.58 7.59 -1.04
CA ALA A 75 7.39 6.69 0.10
C ALA A 75 7.81 5.25 -0.22
N ILE A 76 7.41 4.71 -1.38
CA ILE A 76 7.78 3.39 -1.91
C ILE A 76 9.29 3.31 -2.11
N ASN A 77 9.91 4.30 -2.75
CA ASN A 77 11.36 4.33 -2.90
C ASN A 77 12.05 4.33 -1.54
N SER A 78 11.56 5.09 -0.56
CA SER A 78 12.09 5.03 0.80
C SER A 78 12.00 3.60 1.36
N VAL A 79 10.85 2.92 1.27
CA VAL A 79 10.65 1.51 1.70
C VAL A 79 11.57 0.54 0.95
N LEU A 80 11.62 0.59 -0.38
CA LEU A 80 12.35 -0.34 -1.22
C LEU A 80 13.88 -0.13 -1.19
N THR A 81 14.35 1.09 -0.93
CA THR A 81 15.79 1.43 -0.89
C THR A 81 16.39 1.38 0.52
N GLY A 82 15.56 1.20 1.56
CA GLY A 82 16.02 1.07 2.95
C GLY A 82 16.60 2.36 3.56
N GLN A 83 16.30 3.54 2.99
CA GLN A 83 16.88 4.83 3.38
C GLN A 83 16.26 5.46 4.65
N TRP A 84 15.67 4.67 5.56
CA TRP A 84 14.88 5.18 6.71
C TRP A 84 15.68 5.71 7.91
N LYS A 85 17.01 5.88 7.81
CA LYS A 85 17.82 6.38 8.94
C LYS A 85 19.01 7.23 8.50
N GLU A 86 18.77 8.53 8.36
CA GLU A 86 19.61 9.60 8.90
C GLU A 86 18.72 10.69 9.53
#